data_AF-A0A7W0EJK8-F1
#
_entry.id   AF-A0A7W0EJK8-F1
#
_cell.length_a   1.000
_cell.length_b   1.000
_cell.length_c   1.000
_cell.angle_alpha   90.00
_cell.angle_beta   90.00
_cell.angle_gamma   90.00
#
_symmetry.space_group_name_H-M   'P 1'
#
loop_
_entity.id
_entity.type
_entity.pdbx_description
1 polymer ?
#
loop_
_entity_poly.entity_id
_entity_poly.type
_entity_poly.pdbx_seq_one_letter_code
_entity_poly.pdbx_strand_id
1 'polypeptide(L)'
;MVKTDNTPTTNIASGIVPMAKIDGGEIRKLREAKGLTQLYLATFIGVTTDTVSRWENRRYPAMKMENAEKLAEALEVELDAILDLEQGDDSVVTPQDGEVESLSQGDQDNKSIQPVGSDVLSRSHWRSFMPWLLVISACVAFGGIYLMFIKPVPPVAPPVSVVVERILPKHIPAGQIFPVLIRVSTSQQSSVSLIVRESIPSGCRVLNSEPSFVSADVESGVLKWISRTDKQEAIFAYLVKAPVKSIDGGQLIFSGGVTINQGDQVQVDIIGDDGLVIAPYHWADIDQNNMIDDEEILAVYDRYSVLVQLDFDRDLIDSIWTGDGYMWDKRTERYVVQKYKR
;
A
#
# COMPACT_ATOMS: atom_id res chain seq x y z
N MET A 1 -44.54 -29.87 50.40
CA MET A 1 -44.06 -30.93 49.49
C MET A 1 -44.61 -30.65 48.09
N VAL A 2 -44.00 -29.70 47.39
CA VAL A 2 -44.21 -29.45 45.94
C VAL A 2 -42.83 -29.11 45.37
N LYS A 3 -42.62 -29.46 44.10
CA LYS A 3 -41.32 -29.54 43.41
C LYS A 3 -40.66 -28.18 43.14
N THR A 4 -39.34 -28.24 43.03
CA THR A 4 -38.47 -27.30 42.31
C THR A 4 -38.81 -27.23 40.82
N ASP A 5 -38.69 -26.05 40.22
CA ASP A 5 -38.22 -25.90 38.83
C ASP A 5 -37.23 -24.72 38.82
N ASN A 6 -35.93 -25.05 38.79
CA ASN A 6 -34.85 -24.08 38.67
C ASN A 6 -34.45 -23.96 37.20
N THR A 7 -35.12 -23.11 36.43
CA THR A 7 -34.67 -22.71 35.10
C THR A 7 -33.62 -21.60 35.25
N PRO A 8 -32.36 -21.77 34.81
CA PRO A 8 -31.39 -20.70 34.85
C PRO A 8 -31.70 -19.69 33.74
N THR A 9 -32.33 -18.56 34.10
CA THR A 9 -32.47 -17.42 33.19
C THR A 9 -31.10 -16.85 32.88
N THR A 10 -30.56 -17.12 31.69
CA THR A 10 -29.30 -16.56 31.22
C THR A 10 -29.42 -15.04 31.13
N ASN A 11 -28.80 -14.33 32.07
CA ASN A 11 -28.70 -12.87 32.05
C ASN A 11 -27.83 -12.43 30.86
N ILE A 12 -28.44 -11.96 29.78
CA ILE A 12 -27.72 -11.30 28.69
C ILE A 12 -27.49 -9.83 29.09
N ALA A 13 -26.38 -9.60 29.78
CA ALA A 13 -25.81 -8.29 30.00
C ALA A 13 -24.64 -8.02 29.02
N SER A 14 -24.37 -6.75 28.77
CA SER A 14 -23.33 -6.21 27.86
C SER A 14 -23.69 -6.20 26.36
N GLY A 15 -23.92 -5.00 25.83
CA GLY A 15 -24.07 -4.72 24.40
C GLY A 15 -22.70 -4.55 23.73
N ILE A 16 -21.99 -5.66 23.57
CA ILE A 16 -20.85 -5.78 22.65
C ILE A 16 -21.43 -6.20 21.31
N VAL A 17 -21.17 -5.46 20.23
CA VAL A 17 -21.50 -5.94 18.88
C VAL A 17 -20.57 -7.12 18.58
N PRO A 18 -21.10 -8.33 18.35
CA PRO A 18 -20.26 -9.50 18.16
C PRO A 18 -19.37 -9.32 16.91
N MET A 19 -18.10 -9.65 17.04
CA MET A 19 -17.10 -9.62 15.97
C MET A 19 -16.76 -11.05 15.55
N ALA A 20 -16.53 -11.24 14.26
CA ALA A 20 -16.04 -12.49 13.68
C ALA A 20 -14.58 -12.32 13.25
N LYS A 21 -13.69 -13.20 13.71
CA LYS A 21 -12.37 -13.39 13.11
C LYS A 21 -12.51 -14.41 11.98
N ILE A 22 -12.15 -14.06 10.76
CA ILE A 22 -12.41 -14.86 9.56
C ILE A 22 -11.14 -15.46 8.95
N ASP A 23 -11.24 -16.67 8.40
CA ASP A 23 -10.23 -17.18 7.47
C ASP A 23 -10.57 -16.77 6.03
N GLY A 24 -9.98 -15.65 5.60
CA GLY A 24 -10.05 -15.18 4.21
C GLY A 24 -9.61 -16.22 3.16
N GLY A 25 -8.66 -17.08 3.52
CA GLY A 25 -8.19 -18.15 2.64
C GLY A 25 -9.24 -19.25 2.45
N GLU A 26 -10.04 -19.55 3.47
CA GLU A 26 -11.13 -20.52 3.37
C GLU A 26 -12.35 -19.92 2.67
N ILE A 27 -12.72 -18.67 2.99
CA ILE A 27 -13.73 -17.88 2.25
C ILE A 27 -13.44 -17.92 0.75
N ARG A 28 -12.18 -17.67 0.36
CA ARG A 28 -11.75 -17.72 -1.04
C ARG A 28 -11.93 -19.10 -1.67
N LYS A 29 -11.51 -20.17 -0.99
CA LYS A 29 -11.68 -21.56 -1.48
C LYS A 29 -13.16 -21.90 -1.68
N LEU A 30 -14.00 -21.58 -0.69
CA LEU A 30 -15.44 -21.84 -0.74
C LEU A 30 -16.11 -21.07 -1.88
N ARG A 31 -15.77 -19.79 -2.06
CA ARG A 31 -16.25 -18.96 -3.18
C ARG A 31 -15.85 -19.58 -4.53
N GLU A 32 -14.57 -19.94 -4.70
CA GLU A 32 -14.04 -20.49 -5.95
C GLU A 32 -14.62 -21.88 -6.25
N ALA A 33 -14.81 -22.74 -5.24
CA ALA A 33 -15.45 -24.04 -5.38
C ALA A 33 -16.92 -23.96 -5.83
N LYS A 34 -17.63 -22.89 -5.45
CA LYS A 34 -19.01 -22.61 -5.91
C LYS A 34 -19.07 -21.81 -7.22
N GLY A 35 -17.93 -21.47 -7.82
CA GLY A 35 -17.86 -20.69 -9.06
C GLY A 35 -18.34 -19.23 -8.92
N LEU A 36 -18.41 -18.72 -7.68
CA LEU A 36 -18.91 -17.38 -7.40
C LEU A 36 -17.82 -16.32 -7.65
N THR A 37 -18.23 -15.15 -8.13
CA THR A 37 -17.33 -14.00 -8.27
C THR A 37 -17.31 -13.18 -6.97
N GLN A 38 -16.21 -12.46 -6.72
CA GLN A 38 -16.15 -11.52 -5.59
C GLN A 38 -17.24 -10.43 -5.70
N LEU A 39 -17.62 -10.04 -6.93
CA LEU A 39 -18.73 -9.12 -7.20
C LEU A 39 -20.08 -9.68 -6.74
N TYR A 40 -20.34 -10.98 -6.95
CA TYR A 40 -21.58 -11.59 -6.48
C TYR A 40 -21.67 -11.57 -4.95
N LEU A 41 -20.61 -11.99 -4.24
CA LEU A 41 -20.55 -11.92 -2.77
C LEU A 41 -20.76 -10.48 -2.28
N ALA A 42 -20.01 -9.53 -2.85
CA ALA A 42 -20.08 -8.11 -2.51
C ALA A 42 -21.50 -7.55 -2.65
N THR A 43 -22.15 -7.78 -3.80
CA THR A 43 -23.54 -7.36 -4.04
C THR A 43 -24.54 -8.02 -3.08
N PHE A 44 -24.35 -9.29 -2.71
CA PHE A 44 -25.26 -10.00 -1.81
C PHE A 44 -25.19 -9.48 -0.37
N ILE A 45 -23.97 -9.29 0.16
CA ILE A 45 -23.76 -8.88 1.56
C ILE A 45 -23.80 -7.36 1.77
N GLY A 46 -23.80 -6.57 0.69
CA GLY A 46 -23.94 -5.11 0.72
C GLY A 46 -22.63 -4.34 0.90
N VAL A 47 -21.50 -4.85 0.38
CA VAL A 47 -20.17 -4.21 0.44
C VAL A 47 -19.56 -4.07 -0.96
N THR A 48 -18.37 -3.48 -1.08
CA THR A 48 -17.66 -3.39 -2.37
C THR A 48 -16.88 -4.65 -2.73
N THR A 49 -16.56 -4.82 -4.02
CA THR A 49 -15.68 -5.91 -4.49
C THR A 49 -14.30 -5.89 -3.84
N ASP A 50 -13.79 -4.68 -3.56
CA ASP A 50 -12.48 -4.51 -2.93
C ASP A 50 -12.49 -4.99 -1.47
N THR A 51 -13.58 -4.74 -0.73
CA THR A 51 -13.81 -5.29 0.62
C THR A 51 -13.70 -6.82 0.63
N VAL A 52 -14.42 -7.52 -0.26
CA VAL A 52 -14.35 -8.99 -0.36
C VAL A 52 -12.93 -9.47 -0.73
N SER A 53 -12.28 -8.80 -1.67
CA SER A 53 -10.89 -9.10 -2.05
C SER A 53 -9.91 -8.94 -0.88
N ARG A 54 -10.07 -7.89 -0.06
CA ARG A 54 -9.21 -7.63 1.10
C ARG A 54 -9.38 -8.65 2.21
N TRP A 55 -10.62 -9.09 2.48
CA TRP A 55 -10.91 -10.22 3.38
C TRP A 55 -10.25 -11.50 2.86
N GLU A 56 -10.49 -11.88 1.60
CA GLU A 56 -9.92 -13.11 0.99
C GLU A 56 -8.39 -13.16 1.01
N ASN A 57 -7.74 -12.01 0.86
CA ASN A 57 -6.28 -11.88 0.93
C ASN A 57 -5.74 -11.74 2.36
N ARG A 58 -6.57 -12.01 3.39
CA ARG A 58 -6.25 -11.95 4.83
C ARG A 58 -5.65 -10.60 5.29
N ARG A 59 -5.93 -9.50 4.58
CA ARG A 59 -5.45 -8.16 5.00
C ARG A 59 -6.20 -7.66 6.21
N TYR A 60 -7.50 -8.00 6.31
CA TYR A 60 -8.37 -7.63 7.43
C TYR A 60 -9.17 -8.86 7.87
N PRO A 61 -8.66 -9.62 8.85
CA PRO A 61 -9.28 -10.87 9.30
C PRO A 61 -10.41 -10.65 10.32
N ALA A 62 -10.90 -9.43 10.50
CA ALA A 62 -11.98 -9.10 11.45
C ALA A 62 -13.12 -8.36 10.74
N MET A 63 -14.36 -8.74 11.03
CA MET A 63 -15.58 -8.12 10.48
C MET A 63 -16.75 -8.19 11.48
N LYS A 64 -17.80 -7.41 11.23
CA LYS A 64 -19.06 -7.46 12.00
C LYS A 64 -19.68 -8.85 11.87
N MET A 65 -20.16 -9.45 12.97
CA MET A 65 -20.75 -10.80 12.94
C MET A 65 -21.92 -10.89 11.96
N GLU A 66 -22.77 -9.87 11.89
CA GLU A 66 -23.87 -9.80 10.91
C GLU A 66 -23.37 -9.96 9.45
N ASN A 67 -22.21 -9.37 9.13
CA ASN A 67 -21.63 -9.48 7.79
C ASN A 67 -20.96 -10.86 7.59
N ALA A 68 -20.43 -11.49 8.65
CA ALA A 68 -19.95 -12.88 8.59
C ALA A 68 -21.09 -13.89 8.44
N GLU A 69 -22.22 -13.68 9.12
CA GLU A 69 -23.45 -14.46 8.96
C GLU A 69 -23.97 -14.38 7.52
N LYS A 70 -24.10 -13.17 6.96
CA LYS A 70 -24.46 -12.97 5.54
C LYS A 70 -23.45 -13.60 4.56
N LEU A 71 -22.17 -13.61 4.90
CA LEU A 71 -21.12 -14.22 4.09
C LEU A 71 -21.20 -15.75 4.10
N ALA A 72 -21.46 -16.35 5.27
CA ALA A 72 -21.73 -17.78 5.41
C ALA A 72 -23.02 -18.21 4.67
N GLU A 73 -24.08 -17.39 4.75
CA GLU A 73 -25.31 -17.55 3.98
C GLU A 73 -25.05 -17.50 2.46
N ALA A 74 -24.34 -16.47 1.98
CA ALA A 74 -23.97 -16.32 0.57
C ALA A 74 -23.11 -17.48 0.03
N LEU A 75 -22.29 -18.07 0.90
CA LEU A 75 -21.48 -19.25 0.61
C LEU A 75 -22.21 -20.57 0.88
N GLU A 76 -23.46 -20.53 1.36
CA GLU A 76 -24.28 -21.67 1.83
C GLU A 76 -23.45 -22.68 2.67
N VAL A 77 -22.78 -22.16 3.72
CA VAL A 77 -22.03 -22.93 4.72
C VAL A 77 -22.45 -22.52 6.13
N GLU A 78 -22.10 -23.33 7.14
CA GLU A 78 -22.20 -22.91 8.54
C GLU A 78 -21.13 -21.86 8.86
N LEU A 79 -21.45 -20.91 9.74
CA LEU A 79 -20.57 -19.81 10.13
C LEU A 79 -19.18 -20.28 10.57
N ASP A 80 -19.12 -21.35 11.38
CA ASP A 80 -17.89 -21.95 11.89
C ASP A 80 -16.90 -22.36 10.78
N ALA A 81 -17.37 -22.61 9.55
CA ALA A 81 -16.53 -22.97 8.41
C ALA A 81 -15.76 -21.79 7.80
N ILE A 82 -16.11 -20.54 8.13
CA ILE A 82 -15.39 -19.33 7.70
C ILE A 82 -14.67 -18.60 8.83
N LEU A 83 -14.83 -19.07 10.08
CA LEU A 83 -14.15 -18.48 11.24
C LEU A 83 -12.72 -19.01 11.39
N ASP A 84 -11.82 -18.12 11.79
CA ASP A 84 -10.46 -18.47 12.20
C ASP A 84 -10.48 -18.90 13.67
N LEU A 85 -10.61 -20.22 13.87
CA LEU A 85 -10.83 -20.87 15.17
C LEU A 85 -9.55 -21.11 16.00
N GLU A 86 -8.38 -20.61 15.59
CA GLU A 86 -7.17 -20.72 16.39
C GLU A 86 -7.22 -19.78 17.61
N GLN A 87 -7.31 -20.38 18.81
CA GLN A 87 -7.35 -19.69 20.10
C GLN A 87 -6.00 -19.03 20.41
N GLY A 88 -6.03 -17.82 20.95
CA GLY A 88 -4.84 -16.96 21.01
C GLY A 88 -3.80 -17.33 22.06
N ASP A 89 -2.53 -17.20 21.65
CA ASP A 89 -1.42 -16.68 22.45
C ASP A 89 -0.45 -15.95 21.50
N ASP A 90 0.34 -15.00 22.01
CA ASP A 90 1.33 -14.26 21.22
C ASP A 90 2.50 -15.17 20.77
N SER A 91 2.82 -15.24 19.48
CA SER A 91 4.20 -15.47 19.00
C SER A 91 4.45 -15.28 17.50
N VAL A 92 5.41 -14.38 17.24
CA VAL A 92 6.19 -14.15 16.02
C VAL A 92 6.66 -15.44 15.31
N VAL A 93 6.50 -15.51 13.97
CA VAL A 93 7.45 -16.24 13.09
C VAL A 93 7.69 -15.49 11.77
N THR A 94 8.97 -15.27 11.45
CA THR A 94 9.49 -14.87 10.13
C THR A 94 10.07 -16.08 9.39
N PRO A 95 9.96 -16.15 8.06
CA PRO A 95 11.09 -16.57 7.21
C PRO A 95 11.23 -15.61 6.01
N GLN A 96 12.37 -14.96 5.72
CA GLN A 96 13.74 -15.43 5.47
C GLN A 96 13.87 -16.51 4.38
N ASP A 97 14.71 -16.18 3.39
CA ASP A 97 14.95 -16.88 2.13
C ASP A 97 15.75 -18.18 2.29
N GLY A 98 15.67 -19.08 1.30
CA GLY A 98 16.36 -20.38 1.33
C GLY A 98 16.30 -21.12 0.00
N GLU A 99 17.16 -20.72 -0.93
CA GLU A 99 17.39 -21.29 -2.27
C GLU A 99 18.15 -22.63 -2.23
N VAL A 100 17.73 -23.64 -3.02
CA VAL A 100 18.67 -24.61 -3.63
C VAL A 100 18.16 -25.23 -4.92
N GLU A 101 19.09 -25.42 -5.85
CA GLU A 101 18.91 -25.96 -7.21
C GLU A 101 18.68 -27.48 -7.25
N SER A 102 18.17 -27.99 -8.39
CA SER A 102 18.82 -29.14 -9.03
C SER A 102 18.60 -29.16 -10.55
N LEU A 103 19.71 -29.26 -11.28
CA LEU A 103 19.78 -29.43 -12.73
C LEU A 103 19.53 -30.91 -13.11
N SER A 104 18.96 -31.16 -14.29
CA SER A 104 19.47 -32.23 -15.17
C SER A 104 19.09 -32.02 -16.63
N GLN A 105 19.98 -32.41 -17.54
CA GLN A 105 19.87 -32.17 -18.98
C GLN A 105 20.41 -33.38 -19.77
N GLY A 106 19.70 -33.79 -20.82
CA GLY A 106 20.02 -34.93 -21.69
C GLY A 106 18.70 -35.53 -22.23
N ASP A 107 18.55 -35.86 -23.51
CA ASP A 107 19.55 -36.54 -24.32
C ASP A 107 19.58 -36.08 -25.80
N GLN A 108 20.58 -36.55 -26.54
CA GLN A 108 20.76 -36.29 -27.96
C GLN A 108 20.02 -37.32 -28.82
N ASP A 109 19.71 -36.96 -30.08
CA ASP A 109 19.63 -37.99 -31.11
C ASP A 109 20.24 -37.51 -32.44
N ASN A 110 21.08 -38.36 -33.03
CA ASN A 110 21.99 -38.04 -34.12
C ASN A 110 21.71 -38.97 -35.29
N LYS A 111 21.63 -38.42 -36.51
CA LYS A 111 21.63 -39.26 -37.72
C LYS A 111 22.47 -38.68 -38.86
N SER A 112 23.75 -39.03 -38.82
CA SER A 112 24.62 -39.06 -39.99
C SER A 112 24.13 -40.08 -41.04
N ILE A 113 24.45 -39.83 -42.32
CA ILE A 113 24.83 -40.83 -43.35
C ILE A 113 25.34 -40.07 -44.60
N GLN A 114 26.62 -40.28 -44.94
CA GLN A 114 27.24 -40.16 -46.27
C GLN A 114 27.12 -41.54 -46.97
N PRO A 115 27.34 -41.78 -48.30
CA PRO A 115 28.60 -41.37 -49.00
C PRO A 115 28.64 -41.38 -50.58
N VAL A 116 29.86 -41.16 -51.14
CA VAL A 116 30.38 -41.46 -52.52
C VAL A 116 29.64 -40.80 -53.71
N GLY A 117 30.23 -40.18 -54.74
CA GLY A 117 31.61 -39.96 -55.26
C GLY A 117 31.50 -39.05 -56.53
N SER A 118 32.41 -38.95 -57.51
CA SER A 118 33.85 -39.29 -57.67
C SER A 118 34.31 -38.90 -59.10
N ASP A 119 35.46 -38.22 -59.28
CA ASP A 119 36.23 -38.03 -60.54
C ASP A 119 35.55 -37.21 -61.70
N VAL A 120 36.21 -36.46 -62.61
CA VAL A 120 37.64 -36.19 -62.89
C VAL A 120 37.82 -34.92 -63.80
N LEU A 121 38.99 -34.24 -63.72
CA LEU A 121 39.61 -33.27 -64.68
C LEU A 121 38.82 -32.06 -65.28
N SER A 122 39.37 -30.83 -65.16
CA SER A 122 40.02 -30.13 -66.31
C SER A 122 40.70 -28.77 -65.96
N ARG A 123 41.84 -28.57 -66.62
CA ARG A 123 42.81 -27.45 -66.71
C ARG A 123 42.35 -25.98 -66.62
N SER A 124 43.18 -25.17 -65.93
CA SER A 124 43.76 -23.85 -66.36
C SER A 124 42.79 -22.65 -66.59
N HIS A 125 43.07 -21.40 -66.20
CA HIS A 125 44.36 -20.67 -66.19
C HIS A 125 44.55 -19.72 -65.00
N TRP A 126 45.78 -19.69 -64.52
CA TRP A 126 46.35 -18.62 -63.68
C TRP A 126 46.53 -17.33 -64.50
N ARG A 127 45.64 -16.33 -64.34
CA ARG A 127 45.92 -14.87 -64.48
C ARG A 127 44.63 -14.03 -64.42
N SER A 128 44.46 -13.29 -63.31
CA SER A 128 43.86 -11.94 -63.20
C SER A 128 43.33 -11.66 -61.77
N PHE A 129 44.19 -11.85 -60.76
CA PHE A 129 43.83 -11.64 -59.34
C PHE A 129 44.62 -10.48 -58.70
N MET A 130 44.61 -9.31 -59.36
CA MET A 130 45.17 -8.08 -58.78
C MET A 130 44.57 -6.84 -59.47
N PRO A 131 43.35 -6.42 -59.07
CA PRO A 131 43.28 -5.17 -58.30
C PRO A 131 42.28 -5.17 -57.13
N TRP A 132 41.54 -6.26 -56.89
CA TRP A 132 40.43 -6.29 -55.91
C TRP A 132 40.85 -6.18 -54.44
N LEU A 133 42.09 -6.53 -54.08
CA LEU A 133 42.58 -6.45 -52.69
C LEU A 133 42.74 -5.01 -52.18
N LEU A 134 43.06 -4.04 -53.05
CA LEU A 134 43.19 -2.63 -52.65
C LEU A 134 41.84 -1.96 -52.40
N VAL A 135 40.82 -2.31 -53.18
CA VAL A 135 39.45 -1.80 -52.98
C VAL A 135 38.87 -2.31 -51.65
N ILE A 136 39.06 -3.61 -51.35
CA ILE A 136 38.62 -4.18 -50.06
C ILE A 136 39.34 -3.52 -48.89
N SER A 137 40.65 -3.29 -48.98
CA SER A 137 41.42 -2.57 -47.94
C SER A 137 40.90 -1.14 -47.72
N ALA A 138 40.59 -0.41 -48.79
CA ALA A 138 40.02 0.93 -48.71
C ALA A 138 38.61 0.93 -48.07
N CYS A 139 37.76 -0.03 -48.43
CA CYS A 139 36.43 -0.20 -47.83
C CYS A 139 36.48 -0.59 -46.34
N VAL A 140 37.44 -1.43 -45.93
CA VAL A 140 37.65 -1.77 -44.51
C VAL A 140 38.16 -0.58 -43.72
N ALA A 141 39.07 0.23 -44.28
CA ALA A 141 39.53 1.47 -43.66
C ALA A 141 38.40 2.51 -43.52
N PHE A 142 37.59 2.71 -44.58
CA PHE A 142 36.44 3.61 -44.53
C PHE A 142 35.34 3.12 -43.58
N GLY A 143 35.07 1.80 -43.56
CA GLY A 143 34.12 1.19 -42.63
C GLY A 143 34.58 1.29 -41.18
N GLY A 144 35.88 1.11 -40.91
CA GLY A 144 36.48 1.32 -39.59
C GLY A 144 36.38 2.77 -39.12
N ILE A 145 36.67 3.73 -40.01
CA ILE A 145 36.51 5.17 -39.71
C ILE A 145 35.03 5.51 -39.49
N TYR A 146 34.12 5.00 -40.31
CA TYR A 146 32.67 5.21 -40.17
C TYR A 146 32.15 4.65 -38.83
N LEU A 147 32.56 3.45 -38.43
CA LEU A 147 32.27 2.88 -37.11
C LEU A 147 32.89 3.69 -35.97
N MET A 148 34.04 4.33 -36.17
CA MET A 148 34.67 5.22 -35.18
C MET A 148 33.94 6.56 -35.02
N PHE A 149 33.24 7.02 -36.07
CA PHE A 149 32.38 8.21 -36.04
C PHE A 149 30.94 7.92 -35.57
N ILE A 150 30.44 6.69 -35.71
CA ILE A 150 29.28 6.20 -34.96
C ILE A 150 29.74 5.87 -33.54
N LYS A 151 30.06 6.92 -32.76
CA LYS A 151 30.01 6.78 -31.30
C LYS A 151 28.56 6.44 -30.95
N PRO A 152 28.28 5.31 -30.28
CA PRO A 152 26.95 5.11 -29.73
C PRO A 152 26.68 6.30 -28.81
N VAL A 153 25.63 7.07 -29.10
CA VAL A 153 25.10 8.03 -28.13
C VAL A 153 24.83 7.20 -26.88
N PRO A 154 25.47 7.49 -25.73
CA PRO A 154 25.21 6.71 -24.53
C PRO A 154 23.70 6.78 -24.29
N PRO A 155 23.04 5.65 -23.96
CA PRO A 155 21.61 5.69 -23.68
C PRO A 155 21.40 6.75 -22.62
N VAL A 156 20.66 7.81 -22.99
CA VAL A 156 20.31 8.87 -22.05
C VAL A 156 19.50 8.18 -20.98
N ALA A 157 20.11 7.98 -19.80
CA ALA A 157 19.44 7.38 -18.68
C ALA A 157 18.15 8.18 -18.45
N PRO A 158 16.99 7.52 -18.30
CA PRO A 158 15.74 8.24 -18.10
C PRO A 158 15.93 9.21 -16.91
N PRO A 159 15.45 10.46 -17.02
CA PRO A 159 15.59 11.42 -15.94
C PRO A 159 14.99 10.83 -14.68
N VAL A 160 15.68 11.05 -13.56
CA VAL A 160 15.32 10.45 -12.27
C VAL A 160 13.90 10.83 -11.90
N SER A 161 12.97 9.90 -12.05
CA SER A 161 11.58 10.10 -11.62
C SER A 161 11.51 9.83 -10.11
N VAL A 162 11.54 10.91 -9.34
CA VAL A 162 11.05 10.88 -7.96
C VAL A 162 9.69 11.54 -7.91
N VAL A 163 8.72 10.83 -7.35
CA VAL A 163 7.39 11.34 -7.06
C VAL A 163 7.29 11.49 -5.55
N VAL A 164 6.81 12.64 -5.08
CA VAL A 164 6.55 12.87 -3.66
C VAL A 164 5.08 13.24 -3.47
N GLU A 165 4.34 12.35 -2.84
CA GLU A 165 2.91 12.48 -2.61
C GLU A 165 2.64 12.67 -1.12
N ARG A 166 1.82 13.65 -0.76
CA ARG A 166 1.22 13.77 0.57
C ARG A 166 -0.20 13.23 0.55
N ILE A 167 -0.51 12.46 1.58
CA ILE A 167 -1.82 11.88 1.86
C ILE A 167 -2.26 12.44 3.22
N LEU A 168 -3.42 13.09 3.25
CA LEU A 168 -4.01 13.61 4.49
C LEU A 168 -5.56 13.51 4.47
N PRO A 169 -6.23 13.40 5.64
CA PRO A 169 -7.69 13.31 5.66
C PRO A 169 -8.38 14.58 5.17
N LYS A 170 -9.53 14.46 4.51
CA LYS A 170 -10.25 15.59 3.90
C LYS A 170 -10.81 16.60 4.91
N HIS A 171 -11.02 16.17 6.16
CA HIS A 171 -11.57 17.00 7.22
C HIS A 171 -11.18 16.52 8.61
N ILE A 172 -11.36 17.40 9.61
CA ILE A 172 -11.17 17.11 11.04
C ILE A 172 -11.98 18.12 11.89
N PRO A 173 -12.45 17.78 13.10
CA PRO A 173 -12.99 18.77 14.02
C PRO A 173 -11.89 19.62 14.65
N ALA A 174 -12.24 20.82 15.09
CA ALA A 174 -11.34 21.68 15.85
C ALA A 174 -10.78 20.93 17.07
N GLY A 175 -9.46 21.06 17.31
CA GLY A 175 -8.80 20.45 18.45
C GLY A 175 -8.61 18.93 18.40
N GLN A 176 -8.95 18.22 17.32
CA GLN A 176 -8.69 16.77 17.20
C GLN A 176 -7.35 16.46 16.51
N ILE A 177 -6.92 15.20 16.62
CA ILE A 177 -5.66 14.69 16.05
C ILE A 177 -5.97 14.00 14.72
N PHE A 178 -5.08 14.15 13.74
CA PHE A 178 -5.13 13.44 12.47
C PHE A 178 -3.72 13.04 12.00
N PRO A 179 -3.59 11.90 11.29
CA PRO A 179 -2.35 11.49 10.65
C PRO A 179 -2.12 12.23 9.32
N VAL A 180 -0.85 12.42 8.96
CA VAL A 180 -0.41 12.86 7.63
C VAL A 180 0.76 11.99 7.19
N LEU A 181 0.77 11.56 5.93
CA LEU A 181 1.89 10.82 5.32
C LEU A 181 2.49 11.62 4.17
N ILE A 182 3.81 11.55 4.04
CA ILE A 182 4.56 11.96 2.86
C ILE A 182 5.27 10.72 2.32
N ARG A 183 4.86 10.25 1.14
CA ARG A 183 5.39 9.09 0.42
C ARG A 183 6.38 9.57 -0.65
N VAL A 184 7.64 9.16 -0.53
CA VAL A 184 8.70 9.44 -1.51
C VAL A 184 8.98 8.16 -2.30
N SER A 185 8.59 8.15 -3.56
CA SER A 185 8.79 7.01 -4.48
C SER A 185 9.88 7.34 -5.50
N THR A 186 10.93 6.53 -5.55
CA THR A 186 12.07 6.67 -6.46
C THR A 186 12.20 5.46 -7.39
N SER A 187 12.42 5.72 -8.68
CA SER A 187 12.67 4.68 -9.69
C SER A 187 14.07 4.07 -9.62
N GLN A 188 14.92 4.47 -8.67
CA GLN A 188 16.32 4.05 -8.57
C GLN A 188 16.59 2.94 -7.56
N GLN A 189 17.67 2.20 -7.82
CA GLN A 189 18.18 1.08 -7.00
C GLN A 189 19.42 1.44 -6.15
N SER A 190 19.79 2.72 -6.04
CA SER A 190 20.98 3.14 -5.28
C SER A 190 20.61 4.09 -4.14
N SER A 191 21.40 4.09 -3.06
CA SER A 191 21.04 4.83 -1.85
C SER A 191 21.00 6.34 -2.10
N VAL A 192 19.84 6.97 -1.90
CA VAL A 192 19.65 8.42 -2.01
C VAL A 192 19.58 9.06 -0.63
N SER A 193 20.06 10.30 -0.52
CA SER A 193 19.86 11.13 0.67
C SER A 193 18.71 12.10 0.44
N LEU A 194 17.78 12.15 1.41
CA LEU A 194 16.53 12.88 1.37
C LEU A 194 16.52 13.93 2.48
N ILE A 195 16.17 15.16 2.15
CA ILE A 195 15.84 16.22 3.11
C ILE A 195 14.40 16.63 2.82
N VAL A 196 13.47 16.14 3.64
CA VAL A 196 12.04 16.51 3.56
C VAL A 196 11.83 17.77 4.37
N ARG A 197 11.18 18.78 3.79
CA ARG A 197 10.66 19.96 4.48
C ARG A 197 9.15 20.02 4.27
N GLU A 198 8.42 20.15 5.36
CA GLU A 198 6.98 20.35 5.37
C GLU A 198 6.64 21.63 6.15
N SER A 199 5.58 22.32 5.76
CA SER A 199 5.05 23.52 6.40
C SER A 199 3.60 23.25 6.80
N ILE A 200 3.33 23.17 8.09
CA ILE A 200 1.99 22.98 8.63
C ILE A 200 1.27 24.33 8.83
N PRO A 201 -0.07 24.39 8.71
CA PRO A 201 -0.81 25.65 8.84
C PRO A 201 -0.80 26.20 10.27
N SER A 202 -0.82 27.53 10.38
CA SER A 202 -0.73 28.26 11.65
C SER A 202 -1.77 27.81 12.68
N GLY A 203 -1.33 27.64 13.93
CA GLY A 203 -2.18 27.18 15.04
C GLY A 203 -2.35 25.66 15.13
N CYS A 204 -1.89 24.89 14.15
CA CYS A 204 -1.73 23.46 14.30
C CYS A 204 -0.58 23.14 15.25
N ARG A 205 -0.67 22.01 15.96
CA ARG A 205 0.42 21.51 16.81
C ARG A 205 0.83 20.12 16.36
N VAL A 206 2.07 19.97 15.95
CA VAL A 206 2.68 18.67 15.69
C VAL A 206 2.92 17.90 17.01
N LEU A 207 2.77 16.58 16.98
CA LEU A 207 2.93 15.72 18.17
C LEU A 207 4.17 14.83 18.07
N ASN A 208 4.20 13.90 17.11
CA ASN A 208 5.24 12.91 16.88
C ASN A 208 5.35 12.60 15.37
N SER A 209 6.43 11.91 14.99
CA SER A 209 6.65 11.44 13.62
C SER A 209 7.50 10.19 13.57
N GLU A 210 7.32 9.43 12.49
CA GLU A 210 8.10 8.25 12.11
C GLU A 210 8.55 8.41 10.64
N PRO A 211 9.86 8.52 10.35
CA PRO A 211 10.95 8.68 11.30
C PRO A 211 10.85 10.02 12.06
N SER A 212 11.49 10.12 13.23
CA SER A 212 11.44 11.33 14.05
C SER A 212 12.03 12.56 13.36
N PHE A 213 11.49 13.74 13.69
CA PHE A 213 11.97 15.02 13.17
C PHE A 213 13.45 15.25 13.49
N VAL A 214 14.17 15.83 12.52
CA VAL A 214 15.48 16.47 12.77
C VAL A 214 15.28 17.87 13.37
N SER A 215 14.23 18.57 12.97
CA SER A 215 13.75 19.79 13.63
C SER A 215 12.26 19.98 13.38
N ALA A 216 11.52 20.38 14.40
CA ALA A 216 10.13 20.82 14.30
C ALA A 216 10.03 22.21 14.93
N ASP A 217 9.92 23.25 14.11
CA ASP A 217 9.78 24.62 14.56
C ASP A 217 8.30 24.95 14.79
N VAL A 218 7.96 25.23 16.05
CA VAL A 218 6.59 25.51 16.50
C VAL A 218 6.14 26.93 16.11
N GLU A 219 7.06 27.88 15.92
CA GLU A 219 6.73 29.26 15.55
C GLU A 219 6.54 29.41 14.04
N SER A 220 7.44 28.83 13.23
CA SER A 220 7.33 28.89 11.76
C SER A 220 6.44 27.79 11.15
N GLY A 221 6.08 26.75 11.93
CA GLY A 221 5.35 25.59 11.42
C GLY A 221 6.18 24.68 10.50
N VAL A 222 7.50 24.85 10.46
CA VAL A 222 8.38 24.10 9.56
C VAL A 222 8.89 22.82 10.23
N LEU A 223 8.53 21.69 9.62
CA LEU A 223 8.99 20.35 9.98
C LEU A 223 10.11 19.94 9.02
N LYS A 224 11.14 19.26 9.53
CA LYS A 224 12.27 18.79 8.74
C LYS A 224 12.69 17.39 9.14
N TRP A 225 12.92 16.56 8.13
CA TRP A 225 13.57 15.26 8.26
C TRP A 225 14.81 15.21 7.39
N ILE A 226 15.77 14.38 7.79
CA ILE A 226 16.90 13.96 6.96
C ILE A 226 16.94 12.44 7.06
N SER A 227 16.91 11.77 5.92
CA SER A 227 16.95 10.31 5.83
C SER A 227 17.85 9.86 4.69
N ARG A 228 18.27 8.60 4.74
CA ARG A 228 18.94 7.92 3.64
C ARG A 228 18.22 6.61 3.40
N THR A 229 17.80 6.37 2.16
CA THR A 229 17.08 5.15 1.77
C THR A 229 17.75 4.53 0.56
N ASP A 230 17.86 3.21 0.57
CA ASP A 230 18.17 2.32 -0.55
C ASP A 230 16.92 1.66 -1.14
N LYS A 231 15.77 1.79 -0.46
CA LYS A 231 14.46 1.32 -0.92
C LYS A 231 13.88 2.25 -1.98
N GLN A 232 13.09 1.68 -2.89
CA GLN A 232 12.28 2.40 -3.89
C GLN A 232 11.22 3.32 -3.26
N GLU A 233 10.86 3.10 -2.01
CA GLU A 233 9.87 3.88 -1.27
C GLU A 233 10.38 4.24 0.13
N ALA A 234 10.15 5.49 0.54
CA ALA A 234 10.32 5.96 1.90
C ALA A 234 9.08 6.73 2.34
N ILE A 235 8.60 6.46 3.56
CA ILE A 235 7.41 7.08 4.15
C ILE A 235 7.85 7.93 5.34
N PHE A 236 7.33 9.15 5.40
CA PHE A 236 7.46 10.06 6.52
C PHE A 236 6.06 10.37 7.03
N ALA A 237 5.72 9.81 8.19
CA ALA A 237 4.42 9.97 8.81
C ALA A 237 4.51 10.86 10.04
N TYR A 238 3.46 11.65 10.31
CA TYR A 238 3.40 12.50 11.48
C TYR A 238 1.97 12.76 11.92
N LEU A 239 1.78 13.02 13.23
CA LEU A 239 0.47 13.39 13.77
C LEU A 239 0.38 14.88 14.03
N VAL A 240 -0.74 15.46 13.62
CA VAL A 240 -1.05 16.89 13.76
C VAL A 240 -2.32 17.03 14.58
N LYS A 241 -2.31 17.96 15.54
CA LYS A 241 -3.50 18.42 16.25
C LYS A 241 -4.02 19.71 15.59
N ALA A 242 -5.28 19.68 15.16
CA ALA A 242 -5.97 20.83 14.58
C ALA A 242 -6.10 21.99 15.59
N PRO A 243 -6.18 23.26 15.14
CA PRO A 243 -6.34 24.39 16.05
C PRO A 243 -7.69 24.32 16.78
N VAL A 244 -7.66 24.55 18.09
CA VAL A 244 -8.85 24.49 18.97
C VAL A 244 -9.85 25.61 18.65
N LYS A 245 -9.36 26.80 18.29
CA LYS A 245 -10.18 27.98 17.98
C LYS A 245 -10.36 28.16 16.46
N SER A 246 -10.86 27.12 15.82
CA SER A 246 -11.13 27.10 14.38
C SER A 246 -12.61 27.42 14.08
N ILE A 247 -12.88 27.95 12.88
CA ILE A 247 -14.23 28.17 12.37
C ILE A 247 -14.63 26.95 11.52
N ASP A 248 -15.85 26.43 11.69
CA ASP A 248 -16.39 25.37 10.82
C ASP A 248 -16.36 25.82 9.34
N GLY A 249 -15.84 24.98 8.46
CA GLY A 249 -15.57 25.31 7.05
C GLY A 249 -14.22 25.99 6.79
N GLY A 250 -13.45 26.32 7.82
CA GLY A 250 -12.09 26.85 7.66
C GLY A 250 -11.13 25.83 7.04
N GLN A 251 -10.17 26.28 6.23
CA GLN A 251 -9.20 25.42 5.57
C GLN A 251 -7.84 25.43 6.28
N LEU A 252 -7.25 24.24 6.44
CA LEU A 252 -5.87 24.02 6.87
C LEU A 252 -5.05 23.64 5.64
N ILE A 253 -4.21 24.54 5.15
CA ILE A 253 -3.38 24.35 3.94
C ILE A 253 -1.96 23.94 4.33
N PHE A 254 -1.44 22.90 3.68
CA PHE A 254 -0.12 22.32 3.88
C PHE A 254 0.73 22.46 2.62
N SER A 255 2.03 22.72 2.77
CA SER A 255 2.96 22.82 1.62
C SER A 255 4.35 22.33 2.02
N GLY A 256 5.10 21.80 1.06
CA GLY A 256 6.42 21.25 1.35
C GLY A 256 7.17 20.83 0.11
N GLY A 257 8.41 20.40 0.30
CA GLY A 257 9.31 19.99 -0.76
C GLY A 257 10.39 19.04 -0.22
N VAL A 258 10.89 18.20 -1.10
CA VAL A 258 11.98 17.26 -0.82
C VAL A 258 13.20 17.63 -1.64
N THR A 259 14.31 17.86 -0.96
CA THR A 259 15.62 17.97 -1.58
C THR A 259 16.28 16.60 -1.58
N ILE A 260 16.75 16.17 -2.75
CA ILE A 260 17.37 14.88 -2.98
C ILE A 260 18.80 15.15 -3.44
N ASN A 261 19.77 14.53 -2.76
CA ASN A 261 21.18 14.64 -3.14
C ASN A 261 21.70 13.25 -3.54
N GLN A 262 22.08 13.15 -4.81
CA GLN A 262 22.61 11.96 -5.45
C GLN A 262 23.65 12.35 -6.53
N GLY A 263 24.63 13.16 -6.15
CA GLY A 263 25.62 13.74 -7.06
C GLY A 263 25.22 15.13 -7.52
N ASP A 264 24.04 15.25 -8.15
CA ASP A 264 23.34 16.52 -8.32
C ASP A 264 22.25 16.69 -7.24
N GLN A 265 21.94 17.95 -6.92
CA GLN A 265 20.89 18.31 -5.97
C GLN A 265 19.59 18.64 -6.72
N VAL A 266 18.58 17.79 -6.57
CA VAL A 266 17.25 17.97 -7.16
C VAL A 266 16.27 18.38 -6.06
N GLN A 267 15.44 19.38 -6.32
CA GLN A 267 14.30 19.73 -5.45
C GLN A 267 13.01 19.34 -6.15
N VAL A 268 12.12 18.66 -5.42
CA VAL A 268 10.81 18.21 -5.89
C VAL A 268 9.76 18.72 -4.90
N ASP A 269 8.74 19.41 -5.39
CA ASP A 269 7.64 19.87 -4.54
C ASP A 269 6.70 18.70 -4.20
N ILE A 270 6.09 18.75 -3.02
CA ILE A 270 5.16 17.71 -2.55
C ILE A 270 3.81 17.92 -3.25
N ILE A 271 3.37 16.91 -4.01
CA ILE A 271 2.06 16.86 -4.67
C ILE A 271 1.07 16.02 -3.83
N GLY A 272 -0.17 15.85 -4.30
CA GLY A 272 -1.21 15.10 -3.57
C GLY A 272 -2.17 16.05 -2.84
N ASP A 273 -2.67 15.64 -1.69
CA ASP A 273 -3.60 16.46 -0.89
C ASP A 273 -2.86 17.71 -0.36
N ASP A 274 -3.46 18.91 -0.49
CA ASP A 274 -2.86 20.18 -0.08
C ASP A 274 -3.59 20.92 1.04
N GLY A 275 -4.77 20.45 1.44
CA GLY A 275 -5.42 20.93 2.64
C GLY A 275 -6.66 20.13 3.04
N LEU A 276 -7.14 20.44 4.23
CA LEU A 276 -8.35 19.84 4.80
C LEU A 276 -9.30 20.89 5.36
N VAL A 277 -10.56 20.51 5.54
CA VAL A 277 -11.61 21.38 6.05
C VAL A 277 -11.89 21.10 7.53
N ILE A 278 -12.02 22.15 8.34
CA ILE A 278 -12.51 22.02 9.71
C ILE A 278 -14.00 21.69 9.67
N ALA A 279 -14.38 20.48 10.09
CA ALA A 279 -15.76 20.00 10.05
C ALA A 279 -16.06 19.08 11.25
N PRO A 280 -17.31 18.99 11.74
CA PRO A 280 -17.67 18.24 12.95
C PRO A 280 -17.75 16.72 12.76
N TYR A 281 -16.92 16.16 11.87
CA TYR A 281 -16.90 14.73 11.51
C TYR A 281 -15.54 14.11 11.81
N HIS A 282 -15.52 12.83 12.20
CA HIS A 282 -14.28 12.08 12.37
C HIS A 282 -13.53 12.01 11.03
N TRP A 283 -12.20 12.13 11.05
CA TRP A 283 -11.40 12.25 9.81
C TRP A 283 -11.44 11.00 8.92
N ALA A 284 -11.85 9.86 9.49
CA ALA A 284 -12.05 8.58 8.80
C ALA A 284 -13.48 8.37 8.27
N ASP A 285 -14.46 9.18 8.70
CA ASP A 285 -15.83 9.22 8.16
C ASP A 285 -15.77 10.07 6.88
N ILE A 286 -15.52 9.42 5.74
CA ILE A 286 -15.19 10.03 4.44
C ILE A 286 -16.41 10.69 3.81
N ASP A 287 -17.60 10.10 3.97
CA ASP A 287 -18.84 10.61 3.37
C ASP A 287 -19.60 11.60 4.28
N GLN A 288 -19.18 11.74 5.55
CA GLN A 288 -19.73 12.62 6.56
C GLN A 288 -21.12 12.19 7.10
N ASN A 289 -21.40 10.89 7.11
CA ASN A 289 -22.69 10.31 7.57
C ASN A 289 -22.79 10.07 9.10
N ASN A 290 -21.75 10.41 9.87
CA ASN A 290 -21.62 10.16 11.31
C ASN A 290 -21.44 8.68 11.72
N MET A 291 -21.02 7.82 10.81
CA MET A 291 -20.58 6.45 11.08
C MET A 291 -19.14 6.28 10.58
N ILE A 292 -18.57 5.09 10.81
CA ILE A 292 -17.43 4.60 10.03
C ILE A 292 -17.88 3.22 9.55
N ASP A 293 -18.01 3.04 8.25
CA ASP A 293 -18.46 1.77 7.68
C ASP A 293 -17.31 0.80 7.36
N ASP A 294 -17.66 -0.34 6.77
CA ASP A 294 -16.67 -1.36 6.37
C ASP A 294 -15.73 -0.84 5.27
N GLU A 295 -16.15 0.00 4.32
CA GLU A 295 -15.25 0.55 3.30
C GLU A 295 -14.28 1.59 3.90
N GLU A 296 -14.79 2.44 4.78
CA GLU A 296 -14.05 3.52 5.43
C GLU A 296 -12.99 3.01 6.41
N ILE A 297 -13.33 2.04 7.26
CA ILE A 297 -12.35 1.43 8.17
C ILE A 297 -11.21 0.76 7.37
N LEU A 298 -11.53 0.07 6.28
CA LEU A 298 -10.53 -0.57 5.42
C LEU A 298 -9.65 0.48 4.73
N ALA A 299 -10.20 1.64 4.33
CA ALA A 299 -9.43 2.76 3.82
C ALA A 299 -8.49 3.38 4.87
N VAL A 300 -8.88 3.38 6.15
CA VAL A 300 -7.97 3.76 7.26
C VAL A 300 -6.82 2.77 7.35
N TYR A 301 -7.11 1.48 7.45
CA TYR A 301 -6.04 0.49 7.60
C TYR A 301 -5.13 0.40 6.36
N ASP A 302 -5.64 0.55 5.14
CA ASP A 302 -4.84 0.47 3.91
C ASP A 302 -3.83 1.64 3.81
N ARG A 303 -4.25 2.85 4.19
CA ARG A 303 -3.39 4.06 4.16
C ARG A 303 -2.50 4.21 5.39
N TYR A 304 -3.00 3.83 6.56
CA TYR A 304 -2.38 4.15 7.87
C TYR A 304 -1.91 2.91 8.66
N SER A 305 -1.91 1.70 8.08
CA SER A 305 -1.30 0.49 8.68
C SER A 305 0.20 0.64 8.95
N VAL A 306 0.91 1.42 8.13
CA VAL A 306 2.34 1.71 8.30
C VAL A 306 2.64 2.43 9.62
N LEU A 307 1.63 3.10 10.21
CA LEU A 307 1.78 3.94 11.40
C LEU A 307 1.78 3.14 12.72
N VAL A 308 2.55 2.04 12.78
CA VAL A 308 2.51 1.11 13.92
C VAL A 308 2.97 1.78 15.23
N GLN A 309 3.86 2.77 15.17
CA GLN A 309 4.37 3.47 16.37
C GLN A 309 3.68 4.82 16.64
N LEU A 310 2.74 5.25 15.80
CA LEU A 310 2.01 6.50 15.99
C LEU A 310 0.59 6.20 16.48
N ASP A 311 0.31 6.56 17.72
CA ASP A 311 -1.04 6.46 18.29
C ASP A 311 -1.94 7.58 17.75
N PHE A 312 -2.80 7.23 16.79
CA PHE A 312 -3.82 8.10 16.21
C PHE A 312 -5.23 7.77 16.71
N ASP A 313 -5.35 7.24 17.94
CA ASP A 313 -6.61 6.80 18.56
C ASP A 313 -7.31 5.67 17.78
N ARG A 314 -6.57 4.64 17.32
CA ARG A 314 -7.13 3.49 16.54
C ARG A 314 -8.33 2.85 17.25
N ASP A 315 -8.22 2.65 18.57
CA ASP A 315 -9.28 2.11 19.43
C ASP A 315 -10.60 2.90 19.33
N LEU A 316 -10.53 4.22 19.11
CA LEU A 316 -11.71 5.06 18.90
C LEU A 316 -12.33 4.78 17.52
N ILE A 317 -11.52 4.66 16.48
CA ILE A 317 -11.99 4.36 15.10
C ILE A 317 -12.69 3.01 15.09
N ASP A 318 -12.08 1.99 15.68
CA ASP A 318 -12.67 0.66 15.82
C ASP A 318 -13.94 0.71 16.71
N SER A 319 -13.96 1.54 17.77
CA SER A 319 -15.17 1.75 18.60
C SER A 319 -16.31 2.43 17.84
N ILE A 320 -16.02 3.37 16.94
CA ILE A 320 -17.02 4.03 16.09
C ILE A 320 -17.55 3.04 15.04
N TRP A 321 -16.65 2.31 14.37
CA TRP A 321 -17.00 1.29 13.39
C TRP A 321 -17.83 0.15 13.98
N THR A 322 -17.53 -0.29 15.21
CA THR A 322 -18.32 -1.30 15.93
C THR A 322 -19.59 -0.76 16.59
N GLY A 323 -19.82 0.56 16.61
CA GLY A 323 -21.02 1.19 17.14
C GLY A 323 -22.09 1.49 16.07
N ASP A 324 -23.14 2.20 16.48
CA ASP A 324 -24.12 2.83 15.58
C ASP A 324 -23.62 4.24 15.15
N GLY A 325 -22.33 4.34 14.84
CA GLY A 325 -21.65 5.61 14.60
C GLY A 325 -21.40 6.45 15.85
N TYR A 326 -21.36 7.77 15.69
CA TYR A 326 -20.91 8.70 16.73
C TYR A 326 -21.67 10.03 16.72
N MET A 327 -21.41 10.86 17.72
CA MET A 327 -21.81 12.26 17.77
C MET A 327 -20.63 13.11 18.26
N TRP A 328 -20.36 14.22 17.58
CA TRP A 328 -19.33 15.18 18.01
C TRP A 328 -19.88 16.17 19.05
N ASP A 329 -19.44 16.08 20.31
CA ASP A 329 -19.78 17.05 21.35
C ASP A 329 -18.83 18.27 21.27
N LYS A 330 -19.29 19.34 20.61
CA LYS A 330 -18.59 20.62 20.48
C LYS A 330 -18.22 21.29 21.81
N ARG A 331 -18.86 20.94 22.94
CA ARG A 331 -18.57 21.53 24.25
C ARG A 331 -17.46 20.77 24.98
N THR A 332 -17.33 19.46 24.77
CA THR A 332 -16.27 18.65 25.39
C THR A 332 -15.11 18.33 24.45
N GLU A 333 -15.21 18.71 23.16
CA GLU A 333 -14.25 18.41 22.09
C GLU A 333 -13.93 16.91 22.01
N ARG A 334 -14.99 16.10 22.04
CA ARG A 334 -14.91 14.63 22.05
C ARG A 334 -15.99 13.98 21.19
N TYR A 335 -15.63 12.85 20.62
CA TYR A 335 -16.57 11.92 20.02
C TYR A 335 -17.30 11.13 21.10
N VAL A 336 -18.62 11.03 20.97
CA VAL A 336 -19.49 10.18 21.79
C VAL A 336 -19.97 9.05 20.89
N VAL A 337 -19.38 7.87 21.02
CA VAL A 337 -19.78 6.68 20.27
C VAL A 337 -21.21 6.29 20.66
N GLN A 338 -22.07 6.12 19.66
CA GLN A 338 -23.45 5.67 19.85
C GLN A 338 -23.45 4.14 19.95
N LYS A 339 -24.10 3.61 20.98
CA LYS A 339 -24.22 2.17 21.19
C LYS A 339 -25.60 1.68 20.80
N TYR A 340 -25.64 0.49 20.19
CA TYR A 340 -26.84 -0.16 19.69
C TYR A 340 -28.00 -0.11 20.69
N LYS A 341 -29.08 0.58 20.31
CA LYS A 341 -30.36 0.51 21.04
C LYS A 341 -31.14 -0.71 20.56
N ARG A 342 -31.06 -1.79 21.34
CA ARG A 342 -31.98 -2.93 21.26
C ARG A 342 -33.41 -2.51 21.61
#